data_AF-A0A427XH97-F1
#
_entry.id   AF-A0A427XH97-F1
#
_cell.length_a   1.000
_cell.length_b   1.000
_cell.length_c   1.000
_cell.angle_alpha   90.00
_cell.angle_beta   90.00
_cell.angle_gamma   90.00
#
_symmetry.space_group_name_H-M   'P 1'
#
loop_
_entity.id
_entity.type
_entity.pdbx_description
1 polymer ?
#
loop_
_entity_poly.entity_id
_entity_poly.type
_entity_poly.pdbx_seq_one_letter_code
_entity_poly.pdbx_strand_id
1 'polypeptide(L)'
;MSTQGPPADAKQAQAAALQEIEAAQRRKRALDMNLANVEATIWANEVSYLEDTTASGGNIIKGFESYLKPPTSSHSHHKRKVEATEDDRLFSGSSVSFHESMQSHQ
;
A
#
# COMPACT_ATOMS: atom_id res chain seq x y z
N MET A 1 43.80 -38.82 14.66
CA MET A 1 43.19 -37.57 14.16
C MET A 1 41.94 -37.34 14.99
N SER A 2 41.99 -36.45 16.00
CA SER A 2 40.87 -36.23 16.92
C SER A 2 39.96 -35.14 16.39
N THR A 3 38.80 -35.53 15.89
CA THR A 3 37.67 -34.63 15.62
C THR A 3 36.95 -34.34 16.94
N GLN A 4 37.50 -33.44 17.76
CA GLN A 4 36.69 -32.85 18.83
C GLN A 4 35.67 -31.93 18.15
N GLY A 5 34.41 -32.38 18.15
CA GLY A 5 33.28 -31.57 17.68
C GLY A 5 33.14 -30.28 18.49
N PRO A 6 32.38 -29.29 17.98
CA PRO A 6 32.28 -27.98 18.60
C PRO A 6 31.85 -28.08 20.08
N PRO A 7 32.37 -27.19 20.96
CA PRO A 7 32.01 -27.16 22.38
C PRO A 7 30.48 -27.17 22.54
N ALA A 8 29.97 -27.82 23.59
CA ALA A 8 28.52 -27.95 23.82
C ALA A 8 27.80 -26.58 23.77
N ASP A 9 28.44 -25.55 24.34
CA ASP A 9 27.96 -24.16 24.32
C ASP A 9 27.85 -23.59 22.90
N ALA A 10 28.79 -23.93 22.01
CA ALA A 10 28.77 -23.47 20.61
C ALA A 10 27.64 -24.12 19.81
N LYS A 11 27.35 -25.41 20.05
CA LYS A 11 26.21 -26.09 19.43
C LYS A 11 24.88 -25.54 19.93
N GLN A 12 24.79 -25.24 21.23
CA GLN A 12 23.59 -24.68 21.83
C GLN A 12 23.33 -23.23 21.35
N ALA A 13 24.38 -22.42 21.24
CA ALA A 13 24.29 -21.08 20.64
C ALA A 13 23.88 -21.14 19.16
N GLN A 14 24.42 -22.08 18.38
CA GLN A 14 24.01 -22.29 16.99
C GLN A 14 22.53 -22.67 16.88
N ALA A 15 22.05 -23.60 17.73
CA ALA A 15 20.65 -24.01 17.74
C ALA A 15 19.72 -22.83 18.10
N ALA A 16 20.08 -22.01 19.09
CA ALA A 16 19.33 -20.81 19.45
C ALA A 16 19.29 -19.79 18.31
N ALA A 17 20.41 -19.55 17.63
CA ALA A 17 20.47 -18.65 16.48
C ALA A 17 19.59 -19.14 15.32
N LEU A 18 19.55 -20.45 15.04
CA LEU A 18 18.66 -21.02 14.02
C LEU A 18 17.18 -20.84 14.37
N GLN A 19 16.80 -21.03 15.63
CA GLN A 19 15.43 -20.78 16.11
C GLN A 19 15.04 -19.31 15.99
N GLU A 20 15.95 -18.39 16.32
CA GLU A 20 15.72 -16.96 16.19
C GLU A 20 15.54 -16.55 14.71
N ILE A 21 16.38 -17.07 13.81
CA ILE A 21 16.25 -16.82 12.37
C ILE A 21 14.90 -17.33 11.86
N GLU A 22 14.48 -18.53 12.26
CA GLU A 22 13.19 -19.07 11.86
C GLU A 22 12.02 -18.20 12.35
N ALA A 23 12.08 -17.76 13.62
CA ALA A 23 11.09 -16.85 14.18
C ALA A 23 11.06 -15.50 13.44
N ALA A 24 12.23 -14.94 13.12
CA ALA A 24 12.35 -13.70 12.36
C ALA A 24 11.77 -13.84 10.94
N GLN A 25 12.05 -14.95 10.25
CA GLN A 25 11.49 -15.23 8.92
C GLN A 25 9.96 -15.40 8.95
N ARG A 26 9.41 -16.04 9.99
CA ARG A 26 7.95 -16.14 10.17
C ARG A 26 7.33 -14.77 10.41
N ARG A 27 7.94 -13.93 11.26
CA ARG A 27 7.48 -12.56 11.51
C ARG A 27 7.54 -11.70 10.24
N LYS A 28 8.63 -11.79 9.48
CA LYS A 28 8.78 -11.09 8.20
C LYS A 28 7.61 -11.42 7.27
N ARG A 29 7.34 -12.71 7.03
CA ARG A 29 6.22 -13.13 6.18
C ARG A 29 4.86 -12.60 6.66
N ALA A 30 4.62 -12.58 7.97
CA ALA A 30 3.39 -12.03 8.52
C ALA A 30 3.26 -10.52 8.30
N LEU A 31 4.36 -9.77 8.42
CA LEU A 31 4.41 -8.33 8.13
C LEU A 31 4.20 -8.06 6.64
N ASP A 32 4.84 -8.84 5.77
CA ASP A 32 4.70 -8.70 4.31
C ASP A 32 3.23 -8.92 3.89
N MET A 33 2.55 -9.92 4.46
CA MET A 33 1.11 -10.14 4.22
C MET A 33 0.24 -9.01 4.76
N ASN A 34 0.56 -8.46 5.94
CA ASN A 34 -0.18 -7.34 6.51
C ASN A 34 -0.02 -6.08 5.66
N LEU A 35 1.21 -5.78 5.23
CA LEU A 35 1.49 -4.67 4.34
C LEU A 35 0.67 -4.76 3.05
N ALA A 36 0.67 -5.93 2.39
CA ALA A 36 -0.13 -6.14 1.17
C ALA A 36 -1.63 -5.92 1.41
N ASN A 37 -2.17 -6.37 2.55
CA ASN A 37 -3.58 -6.15 2.90
C ASN A 37 -3.90 -4.68 3.13
N VAL A 38 -3.02 -3.94 3.80
CA VAL A 38 -3.20 -2.50 4.05
C VAL A 38 -3.13 -1.73 2.73
N GLU A 39 -2.17 -2.04 1.87
CA GLU A 39 -2.04 -1.42 0.54
C GLU A 39 -3.27 -1.67 -0.33
N ALA A 40 -3.80 -2.90 -0.35
CA ALA A 40 -5.03 -3.22 -1.06
C ALA A 40 -6.25 -2.45 -0.50
N THR A 41 -6.31 -2.29 0.82
CA THR A 41 -7.37 -1.52 1.49
C THR A 41 -7.28 -0.03 1.14
N ILE A 42 -6.08 0.54 1.14
CA ILE A 42 -5.83 1.93 0.73
C ILE A 42 -6.33 2.13 -0.70
N TRP A 43 -5.93 1.26 -1.63
CA TRP A 43 -6.33 1.35 -3.03
C TRP A 43 -7.86 1.29 -3.20
N ALA A 44 -8.53 0.33 -2.54
CA ALA A 44 -9.98 0.19 -2.62
C ALA A 44 -10.72 1.43 -2.07
N ASN A 45 -10.25 1.97 -0.95
CA ASN A 45 -10.81 3.18 -0.37
C ASN A 45 -10.60 4.41 -1.26
N GLU A 46 -9.42 4.53 -1.88
CA GLU A 46 -9.15 5.60 -2.85
C GLU A 46 -10.08 5.54 -4.06
N VAL A 47 -10.28 4.35 -4.64
CA VAL A 47 -11.23 4.16 -5.76
C VAL A 47 -12.60 4.68 -5.36
N SER A 48 -13.15 4.17 -4.26
CA SER A 48 -14.48 4.56 -3.78
C SER A 48 -14.56 6.08 -3.53
N TYR A 49 -13.55 6.65 -2.86
CA TYR A 49 -13.53 8.07 -2.54
C TYR A 49 -13.50 8.95 -3.80
N LEU A 50 -12.68 8.62 -4.78
CA LEU A 50 -12.58 9.40 -6.01
C LEU A 50 -13.85 9.28 -6.85
N GLU A 51 -14.45 8.10 -6.93
CA GLU A 51 -15.72 7.89 -7.63
C GLU A 51 -16.86 8.69 -7.00
N ASP A 52 -17.01 8.61 -5.68
CA ASP A 52 -18.07 9.30 -4.94
C ASP A 52 -17.92 10.83 -4.99
N THR A 53 -16.68 11.32 -4.95
CA THR A 53 -16.41 12.75 -4.91
C THR A 53 -16.30 13.43 -6.26
N THR A 54 -16.26 12.67 -7.37
CA THR A 54 -16.19 13.23 -8.73
C THR A 54 -17.37 14.18 -9.04
N ALA A 55 -18.53 13.96 -8.40
CA ALA A 55 -19.73 14.76 -8.62
C ALA A 55 -20.07 15.74 -7.48
N SER A 56 -19.32 15.74 -6.38
CA SER A 56 -19.74 16.42 -5.13
C SER A 56 -19.35 17.89 -5.03
N GLY A 57 -18.53 18.43 -5.95
CA GLY A 57 -18.07 19.82 -5.92
C GLY A 57 -16.61 19.99 -5.47
N GLY A 58 -15.90 18.90 -5.19
CA GLY A 58 -14.47 18.91 -4.91
C GLY A 58 -14.04 17.72 -4.05
N ASN A 59 -12.73 17.51 -3.96
CA ASN A 59 -12.13 16.49 -3.11
C ASN A 59 -10.73 16.91 -2.64
N ILE A 60 -10.13 16.14 -1.73
CA ILE A 60 -8.83 16.47 -1.14
C ILE A 60 -7.71 16.55 -2.20
N ILE A 61 -7.86 15.86 -3.32
CA ILE A 61 -6.85 15.82 -4.40
C ILE A 61 -6.93 17.09 -5.27
N LYS A 62 -8.15 17.50 -5.66
CA LYS A 62 -8.40 18.58 -6.64
C LYS A 62 -8.82 19.89 -6.00
N GLY A 63 -9.02 19.91 -4.69
CA GLY A 63 -9.52 21.05 -3.93
C GLY A 63 -11.04 21.20 -3.99
N PHE A 64 -11.53 22.20 -3.25
CA PHE A 64 -12.95 22.43 -2.97
C PHE A 64 -13.50 23.73 -3.57
N GLU A 65 -12.76 24.32 -4.51
CA GLU A 65 -13.06 25.60 -5.15
C GLU A 65 -14.43 25.63 -5.85
N SER A 66 -14.97 24.48 -6.26
CA SER A 66 -16.27 24.44 -6.93
C SER A 66 -17.45 24.63 -5.97
N TYR A 67 -17.26 24.55 -4.65
CA TYR A 67 -18.28 24.93 -3.67
C TYR A 67 -18.50 26.44 -3.58
N LEU A 68 -17.50 27.24 -3.97
CA LEU A 68 -17.55 28.70 -3.87
C LEU A 68 -18.11 29.37 -5.13
N LYS A 69 -18.24 28.61 -6.24
CA LYS A 69 -18.74 29.13 -7.51
C LYS A 69 -20.27 29.04 -7.55
N PRO A 70 -21.00 30.13 -7.82
CA PRO A 70 -22.44 30.08 -8.02
C PRO A 70 -22.79 29.06 -9.11
N PRO A 71 -23.93 28.35 -9.03
CA PRO A 71 -24.33 27.32 -10.00
C PRO A 71 -24.58 27.86 -11.43
N THR A 72 -24.26 29.12 -11.71
CA THR A 72 -24.61 29.87 -12.91
C THR A 72 -23.38 30.13 -13.79
N SER A 73 -22.76 29.10 -14.35
CA SER A 73 -22.08 29.17 -15.66
C SER A 73 -21.39 27.85 -15.99
N SER A 74 -21.93 27.16 -16.99
CA SER A 74 -21.20 26.23 -17.86
C SER A 74 -20.66 24.92 -17.26
N HIS A 75 -21.38 24.25 -16.36
CA HIS A 75 -21.26 22.78 -16.24
C HIS A 75 -22.26 22.09 -17.17
N SER A 76 -22.34 22.59 -18.41
CA SER A 76 -22.91 21.87 -19.56
C SER A 76 -22.43 20.43 -19.48
N HIS A 77 -23.33 19.52 -19.12
CA HIS A 77 -23.69 18.22 -19.70
C HIS A 77 -22.67 17.46 -20.58
N HIS A 78 -21.38 17.75 -20.49
CA HIS A 78 -20.25 17.03 -21.04
C HIS A 78 -19.47 16.44 -19.87
N LYS A 79 -20.19 15.72 -19.01
CA LYS A 79 -19.63 14.81 -18.01
C LYS A 79 -18.90 13.69 -18.76
N ARG A 80 -17.72 13.99 -19.31
CA ARG A 80 -16.68 12.97 -19.41
C ARG A 80 -16.47 12.54 -17.97
N LYS A 81 -16.79 11.28 -17.65
CA LYS A 81 -16.27 10.65 -16.44
C LYS A 81 -14.79 11.00 -16.42
N VAL A 82 -14.38 11.88 -15.51
CA VAL A 82 -12.96 12.10 -15.29
C VAL A 82 -12.54 10.84 -14.58
N GLU A 83 -12.07 9.86 -15.35
CA GLU A 83 -11.49 8.65 -14.81
C GLU A 83 -10.39 9.07 -13.86
N ALA A 84 -10.44 8.55 -12.64
CA ALA A 84 -9.38 8.74 -11.66
C ALA A 84 -8.08 8.25 -12.28
N THR A 85 -7.15 9.19 -12.48
CA THR A 85 -5.83 8.88 -13.03
C THR A 85 -4.93 8.30 -11.94
N GLU A 86 -3.80 7.70 -12.30
CA GLU A 86 -2.82 7.25 -11.29
C GLU A 86 -2.30 8.42 -10.45
N ASP A 87 -2.15 9.60 -11.04
CA ASP A 87 -1.75 10.83 -10.34
C ASP A 87 -2.78 11.26 -9.26
N ASP A 88 -4.05 10.86 -9.41
CA ASP A 88 -5.09 11.16 -8.41
C ASP A 88 -5.02 10.23 -7.18
N ARG A 89 -4.19 9.17 -7.21
CA ARG A 89 -4.07 8.12 -6.19
C ARG A 89 -2.88 8.36 -5.26
N LEU A 90 -2.89 9.49 -4.57
CA LEU A 90 -1.74 9.95 -3.78
C LEU A 90 -1.36 9.01 -2.63
N PHE A 91 -2.33 8.31 -2.02
CA PHE A 91 -2.07 7.41 -0.88
C PHE A 91 -1.46 6.10 -1.37
N SER A 92 -1.99 5.48 -2.43
CA SER A 92 -1.33 4.34 -3.07
C SER A 92 0.04 4.73 -3.63
N GLY A 93 0.14 5.93 -4.22
CA GLY A 93 1.37 6.49 -4.75
C GLY A 93 2.45 6.76 -3.70
N SER A 94 2.08 6.90 -2.43
CA SER A 94 3.01 7.11 -1.32
C SER A 94 3.78 5.84 -0.91
N SER A 95 3.33 4.66 -1.37
CA SER A 95 4.02 3.39 -1.13
C SER A 95 4.93 3.02 -2.31
N VAL A 96 6.23 2.87 -2.01
CA VAL A 96 7.22 2.37 -2.97
C VAL A 96 7.00 0.90 -3.29
N SER A 97 6.57 0.10 -2.31
CA SER A 97 6.31 -1.35 -2.48
C SER A 97 5.04 -1.62 -3.26
N PHE A 98 4.07 -0.70 -3.25
CA PHE A 98 2.80 -0.88 -3.96
C PHE A 98 3.00 -0.99 -5.47
N HIS A 99 3.84 -0.13 -6.07
CA HIS A 99 4.12 -0.16 -7.50
C HIS A 99 4.88 -1.43 -7.94
N GLU A 100 5.78 -1.92 -7.10
CA GLU A 100 6.48 -3.19 -7.34
C GLU A 100 5.51 -4.38 -7.26
N SER A 101 4.64 -4.37 -6.25
CA SER A 101 3.61 -5.39 -6.06
C SER A 101 2.65 -5.46 -7.25
N MET A 102 2.15 -4.31 -7.73
CA MET A 102 1.26 -4.24 -8.91
C MET A 102 1.94 -4.74 -10.18
N GLN A 103 3.21 -4.38 -10.40
CA GLN A 103 3.97 -4.86 -11.57
C GLN A 103 4.27 -6.36 -11.50
N SER A 104 4.51 -6.91 -10.31
CA SER A 104 4.78 -8.34 -10.14
C SER A 104 3.55 -9.23 -10.37
N HIS A 105 2.35 -8.66 -10.27
CA HIS A 105 1.07 -9.35 -10.43
C HIS A 105 0.46 -9.23 -11.84
N GLN A 106 1.18 -8.61 -12.79
CA GLN A 106 0.79 -8.48 -14.20
C GLN A 106 1.46 -9.55 -15.06
#